data_AF-A0A368EJY6-F1
#
_entry.id   AF-A0A368EJY6-F1
#
_cell.length_a   1.000
_cell.length_b   1.000
_cell.length_c   1.000
_cell.angle_alpha   90.00
_cell.angle_beta   90.00
_cell.angle_gamma   90.00
#
_symmetry.space_group_name_H-M   'P 1'
#
loop_
_entity.id
_entity.type
_entity.pdbx_description
1 polymer ?
#
loop_
_entity_poly.entity_id
_entity_poly.type
_entity_poly.pdbx_seq_one_letter_code
_entity_poly.pdbx_strand_id
1 'polypeptide(L)'
;MSEIISGYDLAGTGLYMWLTFGVIIFAMISYAMERISLEITSLLILIILLVIFQLPHLWHLLGGPDANILLGPTELLAGFGNPALISVMALLVMGQGLFQSGALEGITEKLSNLANKSPLIAVGLILILAMITSAFLNNTPVVLMTIPILATIATKAGIAAPRLMMSLSFICILGGMTTLIGSSTNLLVAGVINNSDAIQIDFFSITVPGAVLAGVGALYVIFVMPHLLKSVSGKNDEEREEQTSGKQYILEMRLKAGDKLVGAQPVAGFFPELTGLTLRMVERYGETFLPPFEDFTLNVGDTLVMAATRPELTDALSDSDHPLSSLAEEHAEGVKPGNIDQPTLAEVVVAPGSRMNGRSIYQTGFHFETGCKVLGIQRRSRMLRQNLRDIRLEAGDVLLVLGSSKQIQGLRSNRDVLLLEWSASNLPNFAYANRALTIFGLTVLVAALNILPIVVAAILGSICMILGGALNIRQASRSIDLRIFLIIGASLAMSRAMESTGGVTFLSSNFIEVFEGSSPAVMVSAFFLLCAITTNILSNNATAVLFAPIALGLASSLSMAPEPFIFAVIFAANCSFATPISYQTNLLVMTPGGYQFKDFMRAGIPLIFILWITYSLFAPWYFGLY
;
A
#
# COMPACT_ATOMS: atom_id res chain seq x y z
N MET A 1 37.78 -43.34 4.12
CA MET A 1 36.73 -42.31 3.90
C MET A 1 35.95 -42.00 5.19
N SER A 2 36.55 -42.23 6.37
CA SER A 2 35.98 -41.94 7.70
C SER A 2 36.94 -41.12 8.58
N GLU A 3 37.99 -40.53 8.00
CA GLU A 3 39.09 -39.88 8.74
C GLU A 3 39.46 -38.50 8.16
N ILE A 4 38.55 -37.88 7.40
CA ILE A 4 38.70 -36.49 6.90
C ILE A 4 37.72 -35.53 7.62
N ILE A 5 36.92 -36.03 8.57
CA ILE A 5 35.91 -35.24 9.29
C ILE A 5 36.46 -34.67 10.62
N SER A 6 37.63 -35.11 11.11
CA SER A 6 38.17 -34.70 12.42
C SER A 6 39.18 -33.55 12.35
N GLY A 7 38.78 -32.39 11.83
CA GLY A 7 39.70 -31.26 11.77
C GLY A 7 39.14 -29.93 11.28
N TYR A 8 37.85 -29.66 11.42
CA TYR A 8 37.40 -28.26 11.37
C TYR A 8 37.77 -27.60 12.69
N ASP A 9 38.70 -26.64 12.63
CA ASP A 9 39.12 -25.81 13.76
C ASP A 9 37.93 -24.94 14.22
N LEU A 10 37.12 -25.52 15.11
CA LEU A 10 35.79 -25.07 15.55
C LEU A 10 35.81 -23.77 16.37
N ALA A 11 36.98 -23.31 16.83
CA ALA A 11 37.06 -22.14 17.71
C ALA A 11 36.92 -20.82 16.94
N GLY A 12 37.57 -20.68 15.77
CA GLY A 12 37.58 -19.45 14.98
C GLY A 12 36.43 -19.31 13.99
N THR A 13 36.12 -20.38 13.25
CA THR A 13 35.01 -20.40 12.27
C THR A 13 33.64 -20.29 12.93
N GLY A 14 33.45 -20.93 14.09
CA GLY A 14 32.20 -20.86 14.84
C GLY A 14 31.84 -19.45 15.27
N LEU A 15 32.81 -18.62 15.65
CA LEU A 15 32.52 -17.29 16.18
C LEU A 15 32.11 -16.29 15.09
N TYR A 16 32.76 -16.31 13.92
CA TYR A 16 32.33 -15.49 12.78
C TYR A 16 30.93 -15.89 12.28
N MET A 17 30.60 -17.18 12.32
CA MET A 17 29.25 -17.68 12.04
C MET A 17 28.24 -17.12 13.05
N TRP A 18 28.50 -17.20 14.36
CA TRP A 18 27.62 -16.67 15.39
C TRP A 18 27.46 -15.15 15.34
N LEU A 19 28.54 -14.41 15.04
CA LEU A 19 28.47 -12.97 14.82
C LEU A 19 27.59 -12.64 13.61
N THR A 20 27.77 -13.36 12.51
CA THR A 20 26.95 -13.19 11.29
C THR A 20 25.47 -13.49 11.58
N PHE A 21 25.16 -14.55 12.33
CA PHE A 21 23.80 -14.80 12.82
C PHE A 21 23.27 -13.69 13.71
N GLY A 22 24.12 -13.14 14.60
CA GLY A 22 23.76 -11.97 15.41
C GLY A 22 23.36 -10.77 14.55
N VAL A 23 24.09 -10.49 13.48
CA VAL A 23 23.76 -9.42 12.52
C VAL A 23 22.45 -9.70 11.79
N ILE A 24 22.22 -10.94 11.36
CA ILE A 24 20.99 -11.32 10.66
C ILE A 24 19.77 -11.25 11.59
N ILE A 25 19.89 -11.70 12.83
CA ILE A 25 18.82 -11.59 13.83
C ILE A 25 18.55 -10.10 14.10
N PHE A 26 19.59 -9.28 14.25
CA PHE A 26 19.44 -7.83 14.38
C PHE A 26 18.74 -7.23 13.15
N ALA A 27 19.10 -7.65 11.94
CA ALA A 27 18.46 -7.24 10.70
C ALA A 27 16.98 -7.61 10.69
N MET A 28 16.63 -8.85 11.04
CA MET A 28 15.25 -9.33 11.13
C MET A 28 14.42 -8.51 12.10
N ILE A 29 14.92 -8.31 13.32
CA ILE A 29 14.22 -7.55 14.36
C ILE A 29 14.04 -6.10 13.90
N SER A 30 15.08 -5.48 13.37
CA SER A 30 15.04 -4.09 12.92
C SER A 30 14.11 -3.90 11.71
N TYR A 31 14.12 -4.83 10.75
CA TYR A 31 13.22 -4.81 9.59
C TYR A 31 11.77 -5.10 9.97
N ALA A 32 11.50 -5.91 10.99
CA ALA A 32 10.15 -6.23 11.43
C ALA A 32 9.56 -5.15 12.32
N MET A 33 10.37 -4.53 13.18
CA MET A 33 9.90 -3.48 14.08
C MET A 33 9.61 -2.17 13.33
N GLU A 34 10.21 -1.95 12.17
CA GLU A 34 10.11 -0.73 11.34
C GLU A 34 10.25 0.59 12.14
N ARG A 35 10.86 0.56 13.33
CA ARG A 35 11.10 1.74 14.18
C ARG A 35 12.14 2.68 13.56
N ILE A 36 13.05 2.09 12.78
CA ILE A 36 14.09 2.77 12.00
C ILE A 36 13.75 2.52 10.53
N SER A 37 13.93 3.54 9.69
CA SER A 37 13.74 3.41 8.24
C SER A 37 14.63 2.30 7.69
N LEU A 38 14.11 1.48 6.79
CA LEU A 38 14.75 0.25 6.34
C LEU A 38 16.04 0.49 5.55
N GLU A 39 16.16 1.68 4.96
CA GLU A 39 17.38 2.22 4.35
C GLU A 39 18.52 2.31 5.37
N ILE A 40 18.24 2.92 6.53
CA ILE A 40 19.22 3.06 7.61
C ILE A 40 19.56 1.69 8.17
N THR A 41 18.57 0.83 8.38
CA THR A 41 18.82 -0.54 8.85
C THR A 41 19.73 -1.30 7.90
N SER A 42 19.47 -1.22 6.59
CA SER A 42 20.31 -1.86 5.55
C SER A 42 21.74 -1.34 5.56
N LEU A 43 21.92 -0.02 5.65
CA LEU A 43 23.23 0.61 5.76
C LEU A 43 23.97 0.19 7.04
N LEU A 44 23.25 0.12 8.15
CA LEU A 44 23.80 -0.29 9.45
C LEU A 44 24.28 -1.75 9.38
N ILE A 45 23.49 -2.65 8.80
CA ILE A 45 23.89 -4.04 8.56
C ILE A 45 25.17 -4.11 7.73
N LEU A 46 25.24 -3.37 6.61
CA LEU A 46 26.43 -3.33 5.76
C LEU A 46 27.65 -2.82 6.52
N ILE A 47 27.50 -1.75 7.31
CA ILE A 47 28.59 -1.21 8.14
C ILE A 47 29.03 -2.24 9.17
N ILE A 48 28.11 -2.91 9.86
CA ILE A 48 28.46 -3.93 10.85
C ILE A 48 29.22 -5.07 10.17
N LEU A 49 28.74 -5.59 9.03
CA LEU A 49 29.44 -6.66 8.30
C LEU A 49 30.84 -6.21 7.85
N LEU A 50 30.96 -5.03 7.24
CA LEU A 50 32.27 -4.49 6.83
C LEU A 50 33.23 -4.38 8.02
N VAL A 51 32.76 -3.90 9.16
CA VAL A 51 33.57 -3.77 10.37
C VAL A 51 33.97 -5.14 10.93
N ILE A 52 33.04 -6.10 11.01
CA ILE A 52 33.31 -7.46 11.52
C ILE A 52 34.37 -8.17 10.67
N PHE A 53 34.26 -8.09 9.34
CA PHE A 53 35.16 -8.80 8.43
C PHE A 53 36.48 -8.05 8.13
N GLN A 54 36.58 -6.74 8.42
CA GLN A 54 37.84 -5.99 8.20
C GLN A 54 38.69 -5.75 9.44
N LEU A 55 38.17 -5.94 10.66
CA LEU A 55 38.94 -5.65 11.88
C LEU A 55 40.06 -6.69 12.12
N PRO A 56 41.35 -6.35 11.91
CA PRO A 56 42.46 -7.31 11.97
C PRO A 56 42.76 -7.78 13.40
N HIS A 57 42.35 -7.02 14.41
CA HIS A 57 42.51 -7.40 15.81
C HIS A 57 41.50 -8.46 16.25
N LEU A 58 40.30 -8.51 15.67
CA LEU A 58 39.35 -9.62 15.86
C LEU A 58 39.91 -10.90 15.21
N TRP A 59 40.51 -10.79 14.03
CA TRP A 59 41.14 -11.90 13.31
C TRP A 59 42.20 -12.66 14.12
N HIS A 60 43.10 -11.94 14.80
CA HIS A 60 44.15 -12.54 15.62
C HIS A 60 43.68 -13.00 17.01
N LEU A 61 42.68 -12.35 17.61
CA LEU A 61 42.19 -12.70 18.95
C LEU A 61 41.26 -13.93 18.94
N LEU A 62 40.67 -14.26 17.79
CA LEU A 62 39.62 -15.26 17.64
C LEU A 62 40.09 -16.58 17.00
N GLY A 63 41.38 -16.73 16.69
CA GLY A 63 41.93 -18.00 16.18
C GLY A 63 41.37 -18.41 14.82
N GLY A 64 41.17 -17.47 13.90
CA GLY A 64 40.67 -17.78 12.55
C GLY A 64 41.70 -18.58 11.73
N PRO A 65 41.31 -19.66 11.01
CA PRO A 65 42.20 -20.37 10.11
C PRO A 65 42.54 -19.54 8.86
N ASP A 66 43.61 -19.94 8.18
CA ASP A 66 44.27 -19.29 7.03
C ASP A 66 43.35 -18.48 6.08
N ALA A 67 43.78 -17.25 5.79
CA ALA A 67 43.58 -16.35 4.62
C ALA A 67 42.29 -16.34 3.75
N ASN A 68 41.41 -17.34 3.78
CA ASN A 68 40.32 -17.57 2.81
C ASN A 68 38.91 -17.21 3.31
N ILE A 69 38.74 -16.73 4.55
CA ILE A 69 37.44 -16.34 5.14
C ILE A 69 37.23 -14.81 5.17
N LEU A 70 38.26 -14.03 4.87
CA LEU A 70 38.19 -12.57 4.90
C LEU A 70 37.42 -12.05 3.68
N LEU A 71 36.12 -11.80 3.88
CA LEU A 71 35.33 -11.06 2.90
C LEU A 71 35.83 -9.60 2.83
N GLY A 72 36.44 -9.26 1.70
CA GLY A 72 36.89 -7.88 1.45
C GLY A 72 35.71 -6.93 1.23
N PRO A 73 35.91 -5.59 1.31
CA PRO A 73 34.86 -4.62 0.99
C PRO A 73 34.28 -4.81 -0.40
N THR A 74 35.12 -5.17 -1.36
CA THR A 74 34.69 -5.43 -2.75
C THR A 74 33.68 -6.57 -2.81
N GLU A 75 33.86 -7.63 -2.02
CA GLU A 75 32.98 -8.80 -2.02
C GLU A 75 31.67 -8.52 -1.29
N LEU A 76 31.72 -7.83 -0.15
CA LEU A 76 30.52 -7.40 0.59
C LEU A 76 29.70 -6.36 -0.17
N LEU A 77 30.35 -5.50 -0.95
CA LEU A 77 29.68 -4.45 -1.75
C LEU A 77 29.39 -4.87 -3.20
N ALA A 78 29.88 -6.03 -3.65
CA ALA A 78 29.68 -6.52 -5.02
C ALA A 78 28.19 -6.61 -5.40
N GLY A 79 27.31 -6.85 -4.42
CA GLY A 79 25.88 -6.93 -4.61
C GLY A 79 25.24 -5.67 -5.23
N PHE A 80 25.85 -4.49 -5.06
CA PHE A 80 25.35 -3.25 -5.66
C PHE A 80 25.58 -3.15 -7.17
N GLY A 81 26.57 -3.87 -7.70
CA GLY A 81 26.83 -3.98 -9.13
C GLY A 81 26.05 -5.10 -9.82
N ASN A 82 25.18 -5.80 -9.09
CA ASN A 82 24.52 -6.99 -9.60
C ASN A 82 23.52 -6.67 -10.74
N PRO A 83 23.58 -7.39 -11.88
CA PRO A 83 22.66 -7.18 -13.00
C PRO A 83 21.17 -7.37 -12.66
N ALA A 84 20.82 -8.30 -11.77
CA ALA A 84 19.44 -8.50 -11.33
C ALA A 84 18.94 -7.28 -10.56
N LEU A 85 19.74 -6.72 -9.63
CA LEU A 85 19.40 -5.47 -8.95
C LEU A 85 19.15 -4.31 -9.94
N ILE A 86 20.01 -4.17 -10.95
CA ILE A 86 19.86 -3.15 -11.99
C ILE A 86 18.59 -3.39 -12.82
N SER A 87 18.31 -4.66 -13.16
CA SER A 87 17.08 -5.05 -13.87
C SER A 87 15.84 -4.64 -13.08
N VAL A 88 15.82 -4.94 -11.78
CA VAL A 88 14.73 -4.57 -10.87
C VAL A 88 14.49 -3.05 -10.93
N MET A 89 15.54 -2.24 -10.80
CA MET A 89 15.41 -0.78 -10.85
C MET A 89 14.88 -0.28 -12.19
N ALA A 90 15.38 -0.83 -13.31
CA ALA A 90 14.91 -0.45 -14.65
C ALA A 90 13.45 -0.85 -14.89
N LEU A 91 13.04 -2.02 -14.39
CA LEU A 91 11.68 -2.50 -14.45
C LEU A 91 10.71 -1.67 -13.59
N LEU A 92 11.14 -1.16 -12.43
CA LEU A 92 10.37 -0.19 -11.63
C LEU A 92 10.14 1.12 -12.40
N VAL A 93 11.15 1.63 -13.10
CA VAL A 93 11.02 2.81 -13.97
C VAL A 93 10.01 2.55 -15.09
N MET A 94 10.06 1.38 -15.72
CA MET A 94 9.11 1.00 -16.76
C MET A 94 7.68 0.86 -16.23
N GLY A 95 7.50 0.24 -15.05
CA GLY A 95 6.20 0.15 -14.38
C GLY A 95 5.63 1.53 -14.08
N GLN A 96 6.47 2.46 -13.61
CA GLN A 96 6.05 3.86 -13.42
C GLN A 96 5.65 4.53 -14.73
N GLY A 97 6.34 4.24 -15.84
CA GLY A 97 6.00 4.76 -17.17
C GLY A 97 4.63 4.28 -17.65
N LEU A 98 4.33 2.99 -17.44
CA LEU A 98 3.02 2.41 -17.76
C LEU A 98 1.92 3.07 -16.94
N PHE A 99 2.14 3.24 -15.63
CA PHE A 99 1.21 3.93 -14.72
C PHE A 99 0.97 5.39 -15.11
N GLN A 100 2.03 6.17 -15.33
CA GLN A 100 1.94 7.61 -15.58
C GLN A 100 1.37 7.95 -16.97
N SER A 101 1.48 7.02 -17.92
CA SER A 101 0.94 7.17 -19.28
C SER A 101 -0.59 7.00 -19.38
N GLY A 102 -1.25 6.52 -18.30
CA GLY A 102 -2.70 6.27 -18.31
C GLY A 102 -3.09 5.04 -19.13
N ALA A 103 -2.16 4.10 -19.37
CA ALA A 103 -2.41 2.89 -20.16
C ALA A 103 -3.56 2.01 -19.62
N LEU A 104 -3.91 2.16 -18.34
CA LEU A 104 -4.92 1.37 -17.65
C LEU A 104 -6.31 2.02 -17.62
N GLU A 105 -6.42 3.34 -17.85
CA GLU A 105 -7.67 4.09 -17.73
C GLU A 105 -8.71 3.70 -18.79
N GLY A 106 -8.27 3.40 -20.02
CA GLY A 106 -9.17 3.01 -21.12
C GLY A 106 -9.91 1.68 -20.86
N ILE A 107 -9.37 0.83 -19.98
CA ILE A 107 -10.01 -0.42 -19.56
C ILE A 107 -11.04 -0.12 -18.46
N THR A 108 -10.69 0.77 -17.53
CA THR A 108 -11.56 1.24 -16.45
C THR A 108 -12.87 1.87 -16.96
N GLU A 109 -12.80 2.72 -17.99
CA GLU A 109 -13.98 3.41 -18.55
C GLU A 109 -14.99 2.42 -19.17
N LYS A 110 -14.49 1.42 -19.91
CA LYS A 110 -15.32 0.34 -20.46
C LYS A 110 -16.00 -0.49 -19.36
N LEU A 111 -15.29 -0.72 -18.25
CA LEU A 111 -15.84 -1.43 -17.10
C LEU A 111 -16.93 -0.64 -16.38
N SER A 112 -16.77 0.69 -16.26
CA SER A 112 -17.78 1.59 -15.70
C SER A 112 -19.09 1.54 -16.50
N ASN A 113 -19.01 1.47 -17.83
CA ASN A 113 -20.19 1.32 -18.69
C ASN A 113 -20.88 -0.04 -18.52
N LEU A 114 -20.12 -1.11 -18.29
CA LEU A 114 -20.67 -2.44 -18.01
C LEU A 114 -21.33 -2.52 -16.63
N ALA A 115 -20.84 -1.74 -15.65
CA ALA A 115 -21.45 -1.65 -14.32
C ALA A 115 -22.90 -1.15 -14.35
N ASN A 116 -23.30 -0.39 -15.37
CA ASN A 116 -24.69 0.02 -15.55
C ASN A 116 -25.61 -1.13 -16.00
N LYS A 117 -25.07 -2.18 -16.63
CA LYS A 117 -25.84 -3.33 -17.15
C LYS A 117 -25.85 -4.50 -16.17
N SER A 118 -24.69 -4.84 -15.61
CA SER A 118 -24.51 -6.02 -14.78
C SER A 118 -23.49 -5.74 -13.66
N PRO A 119 -23.92 -5.11 -12.55
CA PRO A 119 -22.99 -4.56 -11.58
C PRO A 119 -22.22 -5.62 -10.78
N LEU A 120 -22.81 -6.79 -10.50
CA LEU A 120 -22.10 -7.92 -9.88
C LEU A 120 -20.97 -8.48 -10.76
N ILE A 121 -21.22 -8.57 -12.07
CA ILE A 121 -20.20 -9.01 -13.05
C ILE A 121 -19.10 -7.95 -13.15
N ALA A 122 -19.45 -6.67 -13.09
CA ALA A 122 -18.47 -5.59 -13.09
C ALA A 122 -17.55 -5.63 -11.85
N VAL A 123 -18.06 -6.00 -10.67
CA VAL A 123 -17.22 -6.23 -9.47
C VAL A 123 -16.22 -7.38 -9.68
N GLY A 124 -16.67 -8.50 -10.23
CA GLY A 124 -15.77 -9.62 -10.55
C GLY A 124 -14.69 -9.23 -11.56
N LEU A 125 -15.09 -8.52 -12.62
CA LEU A 125 -14.18 -8.08 -13.67
C LEU A 125 -13.16 -7.05 -13.20
N ILE A 126 -13.54 -6.10 -12.34
CA ILE A 126 -12.57 -5.11 -11.82
C ILE A 126 -11.54 -5.78 -10.90
N LEU A 127 -11.94 -6.80 -10.13
CA LEU A 127 -10.99 -7.59 -9.34
C LEU A 127 -10.03 -8.37 -10.24
N ILE A 128 -10.54 -9.06 -11.27
CA ILE A 128 -9.69 -9.76 -12.23
C ILE A 128 -8.74 -8.79 -12.94
N LEU A 129 -9.23 -7.60 -13.33
CA LEU A 129 -8.39 -6.57 -13.93
C LEU A 129 -7.31 -6.10 -12.95
N ALA A 130 -7.65 -5.88 -11.68
CA ALA A 130 -6.70 -5.52 -10.65
C ALA A 130 -5.64 -6.60 -10.46
N MET A 131 -6.01 -7.88 -10.47
CA MET A 131 -5.08 -9.01 -10.43
C MET A 131 -4.07 -8.97 -11.58
N ILE A 132 -4.56 -8.86 -12.82
CA ILE A 132 -3.72 -8.83 -14.02
C ILE A 132 -2.82 -7.59 -13.99
N THR A 133 -3.36 -6.45 -13.57
CA THR A 133 -2.61 -5.21 -13.48
C THR A 133 -1.49 -5.31 -12.42
N SER A 134 -1.78 -5.90 -11.27
CA SER A 134 -0.81 -6.16 -10.20
C SER A 134 0.27 -7.16 -10.63
N ALA A 135 0.00 -8.01 -11.63
CA ALA A 135 1.02 -8.86 -12.22
C ALA A 135 2.09 -8.08 -13.00
N PHE A 136 1.89 -6.80 -13.33
CA PHE A 136 2.87 -6.01 -14.09
C PHE A 136 3.29 -4.72 -13.38
N LEU A 137 2.65 -4.39 -12.26
CA LEU A 137 2.87 -3.18 -11.47
C LEU A 137 2.94 -3.54 -9.99
N ASN A 138 3.68 -2.75 -9.21
CA ASN A 138 3.65 -2.88 -7.77
C ASN A 138 2.21 -2.79 -7.22
N ASN A 139 1.90 -3.62 -6.23
CA ASN A 139 0.55 -3.74 -5.67
C ASN A 139 -0.04 -2.42 -5.15
N THR A 140 0.77 -1.55 -4.54
CA THR A 140 0.30 -0.31 -3.89
C THR A 140 -0.39 0.68 -4.85
N PRO A 141 0.25 1.12 -5.96
CA PRO A 141 -0.42 1.96 -6.96
C PRO A 141 -1.70 1.36 -7.53
N VAL A 142 -1.72 0.04 -7.77
CA VAL A 142 -2.88 -0.66 -8.34
C VAL A 142 -4.07 -0.64 -7.38
N VAL A 143 -3.84 -0.94 -6.10
CA VAL A 143 -4.88 -0.86 -5.07
C VAL A 143 -5.42 0.56 -4.97
N LEU A 144 -4.54 1.57 -4.88
CA LEU A 144 -4.96 2.97 -4.76
C LEU A 144 -5.80 3.45 -5.93
N MET A 145 -5.43 3.09 -7.16
CA MET A 145 -6.22 3.41 -8.36
C MET A 145 -7.58 2.71 -8.36
N THR A 146 -7.61 1.45 -7.92
CA THR A 146 -8.79 0.60 -8.02
C THR A 146 -9.83 0.91 -6.94
N ILE A 147 -9.42 1.38 -5.76
CA ILE A 147 -10.34 1.75 -4.66
C ILE A 147 -11.50 2.67 -5.11
N PRO A 148 -11.26 3.85 -5.74
CA PRO A 148 -12.35 4.74 -6.14
C PRO A 148 -13.26 4.11 -7.19
N ILE A 149 -12.69 3.39 -8.16
CA ILE A 149 -13.43 2.71 -9.23
C ILE A 149 -14.34 1.62 -8.64
N LEU A 150 -13.76 0.79 -7.77
CA LEU A 150 -14.45 -0.29 -7.08
C LEU A 150 -15.57 0.26 -6.20
N ALA A 151 -15.34 1.38 -5.51
CA ALA A 151 -16.37 2.02 -4.69
C ALA A 151 -17.56 2.49 -5.55
N THR A 152 -17.32 3.15 -6.69
CA THR A 152 -18.40 3.57 -7.61
C THR A 152 -19.18 2.37 -8.16
N ILE A 153 -18.50 1.30 -8.55
CA ILE A 153 -19.14 0.08 -9.07
C ILE A 153 -19.94 -0.62 -7.95
N ALA A 154 -19.40 -0.66 -6.72
CA ALA A 154 -20.04 -1.27 -5.57
C ALA A 154 -21.37 -0.57 -5.22
N THR A 155 -21.38 0.77 -5.21
CA THR A 155 -22.61 1.55 -4.99
C THR A 155 -23.67 1.22 -6.05
N LYS A 156 -23.29 1.13 -7.33
CA LYS A 156 -24.21 0.70 -8.40
C LYS A 156 -24.68 -0.75 -8.25
N ALA A 157 -23.90 -1.60 -7.58
CA ALA A 157 -24.23 -2.99 -7.30
C ALA A 157 -25.11 -3.19 -6.05
N GLY A 158 -25.42 -2.12 -5.30
CA GLY A 158 -26.06 -2.25 -3.99
C GLY A 158 -25.17 -2.99 -2.98
N ILE A 159 -23.85 -2.93 -3.13
CA ILE A 159 -22.88 -3.55 -2.22
C ILE A 159 -22.15 -2.41 -1.49
N ALA A 160 -22.09 -2.49 -0.16
CA ALA A 160 -21.25 -1.59 0.62
C ALA A 160 -19.78 -1.70 0.18
N ALA A 161 -19.24 -0.63 -0.42
CA ALA A 161 -17.85 -0.55 -0.91
C ALA A 161 -16.79 -1.06 0.10
N PRO A 162 -16.89 -0.76 1.42
CA PRO A 162 -15.97 -1.29 2.42
C PRO A 162 -15.80 -2.81 2.39
N ARG A 163 -16.87 -3.57 2.07
CA ARG A 163 -16.84 -5.04 2.05
C ARG A 163 -15.94 -5.64 0.97
N LEU A 164 -15.60 -4.86 -0.06
CA LEU A 164 -14.79 -5.32 -1.19
C LEU A 164 -13.31 -4.89 -1.05
N MET A 165 -12.98 -4.02 -0.09
CA MET A 165 -11.64 -3.47 0.04
C MET A 165 -10.61 -4.54 0.41
N MET A 166 -10.96 -5.49 1.28
CA MET A 166 -10.09 -6.63 1.60
C MET A 166 -9.92 -7.56 0.39
N SER A 167 -10.99 -7.81 -0.38
CA SER A 167 -10.93 -8.62 -1.60
C SER A 167 -9.98 -8.01 -2.62
N LEU A 168 -10.04 -6.69 -2.80
CA LEU A 168 -9.14 -5.97 -3.68
C LEU A 168 -7.68 -6.14 -3.27
N SER A 169 -7.34 -5.94 -1.99
CA SER A 169 -5.95 -6.11 -1.53
C SER A 169 -5.45 -7.53 -1.77
N PHE A 170 -6.24 -8.56 -1.40
CA PHE A 170 -5.81 -9.95 -1.54
C PHE A 170 -5.65 -10.35 -3.01
N ILE A 171 -6.57 -9.90 -3.87
CA ILE A 171 -6.48 -10.12 -5.31
C ILE A 171 -5.24 -9.45 -5.92
N CYS A 172 -4.89 -8.24 -5.49
CA CYS A 172 -3.67 -7.59 -5.94
C CYS A 172 -2.42 -8.34 -5.46
N ILE A 173 -2.37 -8.81 -4.22
CA ILE A 173 -1.25 -9.62 -3.71
C ILE A 173 -1.11 -10.93 -4.51
N LEU A 174 -2.23 -11.62 -4.78
CA LEU A 174 -2.26 -12.83 -5.62
C LEU A 174 -1.81 -12.55 -7.05
N GLY A 175 -2.19 -11.41 -7.63
CA GLY A 175 -1.69 -10.99 -8.95
C GLY A 175 -0.20 -10.71 -8.93
N GLY A 176 0.28 -9.97 -7.93
CA GLY A 176 1.67 -9.54 -7.79
C GLY A 176 2.67 -10.69 -7.61
N MET A 177 2.24 -11.84 -7.07
CA MET A 177 3.11 -13.01 -6.97
C MET A 177 3.31 -13.78 -8.29
N THR A 178 2.57 -13.45 -9.36
CA THR A 178 2.63 -14.21 -10.63
C THR A 178 3.77 -13.82 -11.56
N THR A 179 4.40 -12.67 -11.38
CA THR A 179 5.56 -12.27 -12.20
C THR A 179 6.64 -11.68 -11.32
N LEU A 180 7.85 -11.57 -11.88
CA LEU A 180 8.97 -11.00 -11.17
C LEU A 180 8.74 -9.56 -10.71
N ILE A 181 8.09 -8.70 -11.52
CA ILE A 181 7.87 -7.27 -11.20
C ILE A 181 6.71 -7.05 -10.24
N GLY A 182 5.69 -7.92 -10.29
CA GLY A 182 4.40 -7.65 -9.63
C GLY A 182 4.51 -7.38 -8.12
N SER A 183 5.55 -7.91 -7.47
CA SER A 183 5.84 -7.65 -6.05
C SER A 183 7.31 -7.34 -5.83
N SER A 184 7.58 -6.30 -5.02
CA SER A 184 8.93 -5.97 -4.53
C SER A 184 9.60 -7.16 -3.84
N THR A 185 8.83 -8.05 -3.23
CA THR A 185 9.32 -9.26 -2.55
C THR A 185 9.94 -10.24 -3.56
N ASN A 186 9.35 -10.40 -4.75
CA ASN A 186 9.84 -11.32 -5.78
C ASN A 186 11.18 -10.83 -6.34
N LEU A 187 11.25 -9.52 -6.59
CA LEU A 187 12.46 -8.82 -7.02
C LEU A 187 13.59 -8.97 -6.00
N LEU A 188 13.26 -8.92 -4.71
CA LEU A 188 14.22 -9.09 -3.63
C LEU A 188 14.81 -10.51 -3.65
N VAL A 189 13.96 -11.54 -3.65
CA VAL A 189 14.44 -12.93 -3.69
C VAL A 189 15.28 -13.17 -4.93
N ALA A 190 14.81 -12.77 -6.12
CA ALA A 190 15.58 -12.94 -7.35
C ALA A 190 16.91 -12.18 -7.34
N GLY A 191 16.94 -10.99 -6.73
CA GLY A 191 18.18 -10.25 -6.49
C GLY A 191 19.18 -11.06 -5.67
N VAL A 192 18.72 -11.77 -4.63
CA VAL A 192 19.55 -12.66 -3.81
C VAL A 192 20.04 -13.88 -4.61
N ILE A 193 19.13 -14.56 -5.31
CA ILE A 193 19.41 -15.84 -5.98
C ILE A 193 20.28 -15.70 -7.22
N ASN A 194 20.04 -14.69 -8.06
CA ASN A 194 20.76 -14.51 -9.33
C ASN A 194 22.25 -14.16 -9.16
N ASN A 195 22.75 -14.12 -7.92
CA ASN A 195 24.18 -14.03 -7.59
C ASN A 195 24.86 -15.39 -7.42
N SER A 196 24.08 -16.47 -7.41
CA SER A 196 24.59 -17.84 -7.40
C SER A 196 24.65 -18.37 -8.83
N ASP A 197 25.67 -19.15 -9.16
CA ASP A 197 25.77 -19.84 -10.46
C ASP A 197 24.71 -20.95 -10.62
N ALA A 198 23.84 -21.14 -9.63
CA ALA A 198 22.85 -22.20 -9.58
C ALA A 198 21.66 -21.95 -10.52
N ILE A 199 21.03 -20.77 -10.45
CA ILE A 199 19.80 -20.44 -11.21
C ILE A 199 19.76 -18.95 -11.54
N GLN A 200 19.26 -18.63 -12.74
CA GLN A 200 18.78 -17.30 -13.10
C GLN A 200 17.25 -17.26 -13.13
N ILE A 201 16.65 -16.45 -12.27
CA ILE A 201 15.22 -16.18 -12.26
C ILE A 201 14.92 -15.10 -13.31
N ASP A 202 14.42 -15.54 -14.46
CA ASP A 202 13.87 -14.68 -15.51
C ASP A 202 12.47 -14.17 -15.17
N PHE A 203 11.97 -13.21 -15.97
CA PHE A 203 10.70 -12.53 -15.77
C PHE A 203 9.50 -13.47 -15.50
N PHE A 204 9.39 -14.55 -16.27
CA PHE A 204 8.24 -15.48 -16.26
C PHE A 204 8.53 -16.82 -15.54
N SER A 205 9.68 -16.97 -14.89
CA SER A 205 10.10 -18.24 -14.27
C SER A 205 9.11 -18.72 -13.21
N ILE A 206 8.52 -17.78 -12.46
CA ILE A 206 7.55 -18.05 -11.39
C ILE A 206 6.10 -18.02 -11.86
N THR A 207 5.85 -17.75 -13.15
CA THR A 207 4.49 -17.46 -13.63
C THR A 207 3.59 -18.67 -13.67
N VAL A 208 4.10 -19.84 -14.07
CA VAL A 208 3.28 -21.05 -14.08
C VAL A 208 2.85 -21.46 -12.65
N PRO A 209 3.78 -21.62 -11.68
CA PRO A 209 3.38 -21.92 -10.30
C PRO A 209 2.55 -20.80 -9.67
N GLY A 210 2.92 -19.54 -9.92
CA GLY A 210 2.23 -18.37 -9.40
C GLY A 210 0.81 -18.23 -9.93
N ALA A 211 0.57 -18.51 -11.22
CA ALA A 211 -0.77 -18.46 -11.80
C ALA A 211 -1.70 -19.55 -11.23
N VAL A 212 -1.18 -20.73 -10.93
CA VAL A 212 -1.96 -21.80 -10.26
C VAL A 212 -2.38 -21.33 -8.86
N LEU A 213 -1.42 -20.83 -8.06
CA LEU A 213 -1.69 -20.29 -6.73
C LEU A 213 -2.66 -19.11 -6.76
N ALA A 214 -2.41 -18.15 -7.65
CA ALA A 214 -3.25 -16.97 -7.83
C ALA A 214 -4.67 -17.35 -8.26
N GLY A 215 -4.83 -18.32 -9.15
CA GLY A 215 -6.12 -18.81 -9.60
C GLY A 215 -6.93 -19.46 -8.47
N VAL A 216 -6.33 -20.38 -7.72
CA VAL A 216 -7.00 -21.04 -6.58
C VAL A 216 -7.32 -20.01 -5.48
N GLY A 217 -6.38 -19.10 -5.19
CA GLY A 217 -6.60 -18.00 -4.26
C GLY A 217 -7.71 -17.04 -4.72
N ALA A 218 -7.77 -16.72 -6.01
CA ALA A 218 -8.80 -15.86 -6.59
C ALA A 218 -10.20 -16.45 -6.39
N LEU A 219 -10.34 -17.76 -6.62
CA LEU A 219 -11.61 -18.47 -6.39
C LEU A 219 -12.04 -18.35 -4.93
N TYR A 220 -11.11 -18.52 -3.98
CA TYR A 220 -11.41 -18.30 -2.56
C TYR A 220 -11.85 -16.86 -2.28
N VAL A 221 -11.10 -15.86 -2.76
CA VAL A 221 -11.36 -14.45 -2.49
C VAL A 221 -12.67 -13.95 -3.12
N ILE A 222 -13.03 -14.47 -4.29
CA ILE A 222 -14.23 -14.07 -5.02
C ILE A 222 -15.48 -14.78 -4.48
N PHE A 223 -15.39 -16.08 -4.16
CA PHE A 223 -16.57 -16.88 -3.82
C PHE A 223 -16.73 -17.16 -2.32
N VAL A 224 -15.64 -17.49 -1.60
CA VAL A 224 -15.71 -17.97 -0.20
C VAL A 224 -15.58 -16.81 0.78
N MET A 225 -14.57 -15.96 0.58
CA MET A 225 -14.23 -14.88 1.50
C MET A 225 -15.39 -13.88 1.76
N PRO A 226 -16.18 -13.46 0.76
CA PRO A 226 -17.29 -12.52 1.00
C PRO A 226 -18.36 -13.11 1.92
N HIS A 227 -18.59 -14.42 1.87
CA HIS A 227 -19.53 -15.10 2.77
C HIS A 227 -19.01 -15.15 4.21
N LEU A 228 -17.69 -15.32 4.38
CA LEU A 228 -17.05 -15.36 5.69
C LEU A 228 -17.09 -14.01 6.41
N LEU A 229 -16.96 -12.92 5.64
CA LEU A 229 -16.98 -11.54 6.14
C LEU A 229 -18.41 -11.01 6.39
N LYS A 230 -19.43 -11.50 5.69
CA LYS A 230 -20.85 -11.14 5.92
C LYS A 230 -21.30 -11.38 7.38
N SER A 231 -20.76 -12.40 8.04
CA SER A 231 -21.05 -12.73 9.45
C SER A 231 -20.65 -11.63 10.45
N VAL A 232 -19.77 -10.70 10.07
CA VAL A 232 -19.29 -9.60 10.93
C VAL A 232 -20.08 -8.31 10.69
N SER A 233 -20.70 -8.17 9.51
CA SER A 233 -21.32 -6.92 9.03
C SER A 233 -22.80 -6.79 9.39
N GLY A 234 -23.54 -7.90 9.55
CA GLY A 234 -25.00 -7.91 9.69
C GLY A 234 -25.62 -7.23 10.92
N LYS A 235 -24.83 -6.64 11.83
CA LYS A 235 -25.33 -5.77 12.91
C LYS A 235 -25.03 -4.28 12.71
N ASN A 236 -24.10 -3.94 11.81
CA ASN A 236 -23.65 -2.57 11.57
C ASN A 236 -24.01 -2.09 10.17
N ASP A 237 -24.66 -2.91 9.33
CA ASP A 237 -24.93 -2.56 7.94
C ASP A 237 -26.03 -1.50 7.80
N GLU A 238 -27.03 -1.47 8.69
CA GLU A 238 -28.02 -0.37 8.72
C GLU A 238 -27.37 0.96 9.16
N GLU A 239 -26.48 0.94 10.16
CA GLU A 239 -25.68 2.11 10.57
C GLU A 239 -24.58 2.50 9.56
N ARG A 240 -24.15 1.58 8.68
CA ARG A 240 -23.10 1.80 7.66
C ARG A 240 -23.67 2.18 6.29
N GLU A 241 -24.87 1.73 5.94
CA GLU A 241 -25.60 2.18 4.76
C GLU A 241 -26.07 3.64 4.93
N GLU A 242 -26.48 4.03 6.15
CA GLU A 242 -26.70 5.45 6.51
C GLU A 242 -25.41 6.28 6.36
N GLN A 243 -24.23 5.70 6.63
CA GLN A 243 -22.95 6.40 6.44
C GLN A 243 -22.55 6.57 4.96
N THR A 244 -23.05 5.73 4.05
CA THR A 244 -22.88 5.91 2.60
C THR A 244 -23.91 6.84 1.97
N SER A 245 -25.06 7.08 2.62
CA SER A 245 -26.10 8.02 2.18
C SER A 245 -25.74 9.51 2.42
N GLY A 246 -24.45 9.81 2.61
CA GLY A 246 -23.93 11.16 2.72
C GLY A 246 -23.62 11.54 4.17
N LYS A 247 -22.34 11.60 4.49
CA LYS A 247 -21.86 12.19 5.75
C LYS A 247 -22.45 13.61 5.87
N GLN A 248 -23.22 13.86 6.92
CA GLN A 248 -23.75 15.19 7.21
C GLN A 248 -22.68 16.04 7.91
N TYR A 249 -22.39 17.19 7.34
CA TYR A 249 -21.55 18.23 7.91
C TYR A 249 -22.43 19.24 8.62
N ILE A 250 -22.01 19.67 9.80
CA ILE A 250 -22.66 20.77 10.52
C ILE A 250 -22.02 22.07 10.08
N LEU A 251 -22.85 23.02 9.67
CA LEU A 251 -22.49 24.32 9.15
C LEU A 251 -23.10 25.41 10.03
N GLU A 252 -22.38 26.52 10.18
CA GLU A 252 -22.87 27.72 10.86
C GLU A 252 -22.91 28.88 9.87
N MET A 253 -24.06 29.51 9.73
CA MET A 253 -24.24 30.71 8.91
C MET A 253 -24.89 31.80 9.76
N ARG A 254 -24.26 32.97 9.83
CA ARG A 254 -24.82 34.14 10.51
C ARG A 254 -25.48 35.07 9.50
N LEU A 255 -26.76 35.35 9.72
CA LEU A 255 -27.54 36.24 8.85
C LEU A 255 -27.09 37.69 8.99
N LYS A 256 -26.80 38.33 7.85
CA LYS A 256 -26.42 39.73 7.71
C LYS A 256 -27.53 40.54 7.06
N ALA A 257 -27.42 41.86 7.15
CA ALA A 257 -28.33 42.76 6.44
C ALA A 257 -28.13 42.59 4.92
N GLY A 258 -29.17 42.12 4.22
CA GLY A 258 -29.13 41.85 2.78
C GLY A 258 -29.19 40.35 2.41
N ASP A 259 -29.08 39.43 3.37
CA ASP A 259 -29.21 38.00 3.08
C ASP A 259 -30.66 37.63 2.72
N LYS A 260 -30.83 36.76 1.72
CA LYS A 260 -32.14 36.33 1.20
C LYS A 260 -33.04 35.66 2.27
N LEU A 261 -32.44 35.07 3.30
CA LEU A 261 -33.14 34.38 4.39
C LEU A 261 -33.72 35.32 5.45
N VAL A 262 -33.40 36.62 5.43
CA VAL A 262 -33.91 37.58 6.42
C VAL A 262 -35.38 37.86 6.16
N GLY A 263 -36.23 37.63 7.16
CA GLY A 263 -37.69 37.74 7.06
C GLY A 263 -38.39 36.45 6.59
N ALA A 264 -37.63 35.38 6.31
CA ALA A 264 -38.18 34.09 5.94
C ALA A 264 -39.03 33.49 7.07
N GLN A 265 -40.11 32.82 6.67
CA GLN A 265 -41.07 32.17 7.56
C GLN A 265 -41.11 30.66 7.27
N PRO A 266 -41.21 29.82 8.31
CA PRO A 266 -41.28 28.38 8.15
C PRO A 266 -42.64 27.94 7.63
N VAL A 267 -42.66 26.99 6.71
CA VAL A 267 -43.85 26.29 6.22
C VAL A 267 -43.79 24.86 6.75
N ALA A 268 -44.74 24.48 7.61
CA ALA A 268 -44.75 23.19 8.31
C ALA A 268 -43.45 22.88 9.08
N GLY A 269 -42.83 23.91 9.68
CA GLY A 269 -41.59 23.79 10.45
C GLY A 269 -40.30 23.74 9.63
N PHE A 270 -40.37 23.87 8.31
CA PHE A 270 -39.23 23.90 7.40
C PHE A 270 -39.12 25.24 6.67
N PHE A 271 -37.91 25.68 6.32
CA PHE A 271 -37.68 26.86 5.49
C PHE A 271 -37.46 26.43 4.03
N PRO A 272 -38.40 26.70 3.10
CA PRO A 272 -38.31 26.23 1.70
C PRO A 272 -37.04 26.71 0.98
N GLU A 273 -36.54 27.88 1.36
CA GLU A 273 -35.33 28.52 0.83
C GLU A 273 -34.04 27.77 1.19
N LEU A 274 -34.07 26.87 2.18
CA LEU A 274 -32.95 26.02 2.60
C LEU A 274 -33.04 24.63 1.92
N THR A 275 -33.17 24.61 0.60
CA THR A 275 -33.35 23.37 -0.16
C THR A 275 -32.10 22.49 -0.05
N GLY A 276 -32.26 21.23 0.38
CA GLY A 276 -31.12 20.31 0.59
C GLY A 276 -30.34 20.53 1.89
N LEU A 277 -30.76 21.48 2.74
CA LEU A 277 -30.16 21.75 4.05
C LEU A 277 -31.17 21.47 5.16
N THR A 278 -30.73 20.79 6.21
CA THR A 278 -31.57 20.61 7.40
C THR A 278 -31.21 21.64 8.46
N LEU A 279 -32.07 22.63 8.68
CA LEU A 279 -31.91 23.57 9.81
C LEU A 279 -32.12 22.83 11.13
N ARG A 280 -31.12 22.88 12.02
CA ARG A 280 -31.10 22.14 13.29
C ARG A 280 -31.37 23.01 14.50
N MET A 281 -30.87 24.24 14.48
CA MET A 281 -31.12 25.23 15.53
C MET A 281 -30.87 26.63 14.98
N VAL A 282 -31.47 27.62 15.63
CA VAL A 282 -31.19 29.04 15.42
C VAL A 282 -30.72 29.63 16.75
N GLU A 283 -29.62 30.36 16.74
CA GLU A 283 -29.16 31.10 17.91
C GLU A 283 -29.38 32.60 17.70
N ARG A 284 -30.05 33.24 18.67
CA ARG A 284 -30.32 34.68 18.67
C ARG A 284 -29.98 35.25 20.04
N TYR A 285 -29.02 36.18 20.08
CA TYR A 285 -28.56 36.84 21.32
C TYR A 285 -28.15 35.88 22.46
N GLY A 286 -27.64 34.69 22.14
CA GLY A 286 -27.22 33.67 23.12
C GLY A 286 -28.33 32.71 23.57
N GLU A 287 -29.57 32.89 23.09
CA GLU A 287 -30.65 31.91 23.25
C GLU A 287 -30.69 30.97 22.05
N THR A 288 -30.86 29.67 22.32
CA THR A 288 -30.95 28.61 21.32
C THR A 288 -32.41 28.22 21.07
N PHE A 289 -32.86 28.35 19.84
CA PHE A 289 -34.17 27.94 19.35
C PHE A 289 -34.04 26.61 18.61
N LEU A 290 -34.86 25.63 18.99
CA LEU A 290 -34.86 24.27 18.43
C LEU A 290 -36.17 24.00 17.65
N PRO A 291 -36.17 23.05 16.70
CA PRO A 291 -37.38 22.62 16.02
C PRO A 291 -38.44 22.07 17.00
N PRO A 292 -39.74 22.15 16.65
CA PRO A 292 -40.29 22.71 15.42
C PRO A 292 -40.30 24.24 15.43
N PHE A 293 -39.81 24.86 14.36
CA PHE A 293 -39.82 26.32 14.19
C PHE A 293 -41.23 26.77 13.78
N GLU A 294 -42.18 26.79 14.71
CA GLU A 294 -43.53 27.31 14.45
C GLU A 294 -43.56 28.82 14.71
N ASP A 295 -44.15 29.59 13.78
CA ASP A 295 -44.27 31.06 13.85
C ASP A 295 -42.95 31.82 14.08
N PHE A 296 -41.83 31.30 13.58
CA PHE A 296 -40.49 31.85 13.79
C PHE A 296 -39.97 32.63 12.56
N THR A 297 -39.78 33.95 12.68
CA THR A 297 -39.11 34.74 11.65
C THR A 297 -37.60 34.76 11.82
N LEU A 298 -36.86 34.54 10.74
CA LEU A 298 -35.42 34.76 10.70
C LEU A 298 -35.10 36.26 10.67
N ASN A 299 -34.21 36.72 11.56
CA ASN A 299 -33.82 38.11 11.71
C ASN A 299 -32.32 38.31 11.45
N VAL A 300 -31.94 39.55 11.12
CA VAL A 300 -30.53 39.95 11.03
C VAL A 300 -29.82 39.67 12.35
N GLY A 301 -28.69 38.98 12.29
CA GLY A 301 -27.89 38.60 13.45
C GLY A 301 -28.16 37.19 13.98
N ASP A 302 -29.20 36.51 13.49
CA ASP A 302 -29.44 35.10 13.79
C ASP A 302 -28.31 34.23 13.27
N THR A 303 -27.97 33.19 14.02
CA THR A 303 -26.97 32.20 13.64
C THR A 303 -27.67 30.87 13.38
N LEU A 304 -27.71 30.45 12.12
CA LEU A 304 -28.33 29.22 11.66
C LEU A 304 -27.31 28.09 11.74
N VAL A 305 -27.64 27.02 12.46
CA VAL A 305 -26.86 25.78 12.44
C VAL A 305 -27.58 24.76 11.59
N MET A 306 -26.95 24.36 10.50
CA MET A 306 -27.54 23.51 9.45
C MET A 306 -26.72 22.24 9.28
N ALA A 307 -27.37 21.14 8.89
CA ALA A 307 -26.72 19.89 8.54
C ALA A 307 -26.94 19.60 7.06
N ALA A 308 -25.88 19.28 6.33
CA ALA A 308 -25.94 18.98 4.90
C ALA A 308 -24.85 18.02 4.47
N THR A 309 -25.10 17.25 3.42
CA THR A 309 -24.11 16.37 2.80
C THR A 309 -23.20 17.15 1.85
N ARG A 310 -22.05 16.57 1.50
CA ARG A 310 -21.11 17.21 0.57
C ARG A 310 -21.72 17.51 -0.82
N PRO A 311 -22.49 16.61 -1.47
CA PRO A 311 -23.15 16.91 -2.74
C PRO A 311 -24.11 18.10 -2.60
N GLU A 312 -24.97 18.09 -1.58
CA GLU A 312 -25.92 19.18 -1.30
C GLU A 312 -25.21 20.52 -1.09
N LEU A 313 -24.06 20.53 -0.39
CA LEU A 313 -23.23 21.71 -0.23
C LEU A 313 -22.58 22.19 -1.52
N THR A 314 -22.14 21.26 -2.37
CA THR A 314 -21.52 21.61 -3.65
C THR A 314 -22.54 22.25 -4.58
N ASP A 315 -23.74 21.67 -4.63
CA ASP A 315 -24.86 22.21 -5.42
C ASP A 315 -25.31 23.57 -4.87
N ALA A 316 -25.49 23.68 -3.55
CA ALA A 316 -25.91 24.91 -2.88
C ALA A 316 -24.90 26.07 -2.95
N LEU A 317 -23.60 25.78 -3.13
CA LEU A 317 -22.56 26.79 -3.33
C LEU A 317 -22.33 27.13 -4.80
N SER A 318 -22.74 26.25 -5.72
CA SER A 318 -22.61 26.46 -7.16
C SER A 318 -23.81 27.20 -7.76
N ASP A 319 -24.97 27.11 -7.09
CA ASP A 319 -26.16 27.87 -7.44
C ASP A 319 -26.07 29.30 -6.89
N SER A 320 -25.96 30.29 -7.80
CA SER A 320 -25.91 31.71 -7.45
C SER A 320 -27.16 32.19 -6.72
N ASP A 321 -28.31 31.52 -6.93
CA ASP A 321 -29.55 31.92 -6.30
C ASP A 321 -29.73 31.37 -4.88
N HIS A 322 -28.94 30.37 -4.49
CA HIS A 322 -29.07 29.68 -3.22
C HIS A 322 -28.50 30.53 -2.05
N PRO A 323 -29.14 30.60 -0.87
CA PRO A 323 -28.70 31.46 0.24
C PRO A 323 -27.27 31.23 0.76
N LEU A 324 -26.72 30.02 0.58
CA LEU A 324 -25.33 29.69 0.96
C LEU A 324 -24.27 30.29 0.00
N SER A 325 -24.64 30.78 -1.18
CA SER A 325 -23.69 31.33 -2.16
C SER A 325 -22.88 32.50 -1.59
N SER A 326 -23.46 33.29 -0.68
CA SER A 326 -22.78 34.39 0.01
C SER A 326 -21.54 33.94 0.80
N LEU A 327 -21.47 32.69 1.27
CA LEU A 327 -20.28 32.15 1.95
C LEU A 327 -19.10 31.92 0.99
N ALA A 328 -19.37 31.63 -0.29
CA ALA A 328 -18.37 31.51 -1.34
C ALA A 328 -17.95 32.88 -1.87
N GLU A 329 -18.91 33.80 -2.03
CA GLU A 329 -18.67 35.18 -2.47
C GLU A 329 -17.80 35.97 -1.47
N GLU A 330 -18.07 35.87 -0.17
CA GLU A 330 -17.23 36.47 0.89
C GLU A 330 -15.77 36.00 0.85
N HIS A 331 -15.54 34.75 0.44
CA HIS A 331 -14.20 34.22 0.32
C HIS A 331 -13.52 34.72 -0.97
N ALA A 332 -14.30 34.97 -2.02
CA ALA A 332 -13.83 35.52 -3.29
C ALA A 332 -13.55 37.03 -3.24
N GLU A 333 -14.17 37.79 -2.33
CA GLU A 333 -13.99 39.26 -2.19
C GLU A 333 -12.56 39.72 -1.82
N GLY A 334 -11.63 38.80 -1.55
CA GLY A 334 -10.20 39.07 -1.41
C GLY A 334 -9.37 38.85 -2.68
N VAL A 335 -9.97 38.36 -3.76
CA VAL A 335 -9.29 37.97 -5.01
C VAL A 335 -9.58 39.02 -6.08
N LYS A 336 -8.52 39.65 -6.61
CA LYS A 336 -8.63 40.66 -7.69
C LYS A 336 -9.44 40.09 -8.88
N PRO A 337 -10.35 40.87 -9.49
CA PRO A 337 -11.14 40.41 -10.62
C PRO A 337 -10.21 40.13 -11.82
N GLY A 338 -10.11 38.87 -12.23
CA GLY A 338 -9.28 38.44 -13.36
C GLY A 338 -8.68 37.03 -13.26
N ASN A 339 -8.67 36.40 -12.07
CA ASN A 339 -8.23 35.01 -11.92
C ASN A 339 -9.44 34.10 -11.67
N ILE A 340 -9.65 33.15 -12.58
CA ILE A 340 -10.66 32.10 -12.50
C ILE A 340 -10.18 31.03 -11.49
N ASP A 341 -9.95 31.40 -10.24
CA ASP A 341 -9.72 30.42 -9.17
C ASP A 341 -11.08 30.11 -8.53
N GLN A 342 -11.79 29.12 -9.08
CA GLN A 342 -13.06 28.65 -8.52
C GLN A 342 -12.85 28.19 -7.07
N PRO A 343 -13.74 28.57 -6.14
CA PRO A 343 -13.68 28.08 -4.77
C PRO A 343 -13.85 26.56 -4.76
N THR A 344 -12.90 25.86 -4.15
CA THR A 344 -12.83 24.40 -4.06
C THR A 344 -13.13 23.95 -2.64
N LEU A 345 -13.98 22.94 -2.52
CA LEU A 345 -14.31 22.26 -1.26
C LEU A 345 -13.40 21.03 -1.09
N ALA A 346 -12.73 20.92 0.05
CA ALA A 346 -11.92 19.76 0.38
C ALA A 346 -12.17 19.23 1.80
N GLU A 347 -11.93 17.95 2.01
CA GLU A 347 -11.97 17.32 3.33
C GLU A 347 -10.54 17.18 3.87
N VAL A 348 -10.34 17.55 5.14
CA VAL A 348 -9.04 17.40 5.84
C VAL A 348 -9.25 16.75 7.20
N VAL A 349 -8.35 15.85 7.61
CA VAL A 349 -8.35 15.26 8.95
C VAL A 349 -7.39 16.01 9.85
N VAL A 350 -7.77 16.28 11.09
CA VAL A 350 -6.84 16.77 12.12
C VAL A 350 -5.81 15.68 12.44
N ALA A 351 -4.53 15.95 12.15
CA ALA A 351 -3.46 14.97 12.30
C ALA A 351 -3.24 14.55 13.77
N PRO A 352 -2.80 13.30 14.03
CA PRO A 352 -2.33 12.90 15.37
C PRO A 352 -1.16 13.78 15.82
N GLY A 353 -1.28 14.40 17.01
CA GLY A 353 -0.28 15.35 17.52
C GLY A 353 -0.40 16.78 16.98
N SER A 354 -1.47 17.09 16.23
CA SER A 354 -1.76 18.43 15.74
C SER A 354 -1.85 19.46 16.88
N ARG A 355 -1.33 20.66 16.63
CA ARG A 355 -1.44 21.82 17.53
C ARG A 355 -2.89 22.31 17.68
N MET A 356 -3.78 21.85 16.80
CA MET A 356 -5.22 22.12 16.84
C MET A 356 -5.95 21.30 17.91
N ASN A 357 -5.31 20.24 18.44
CA ASN A 357 -5.92 19.34 19.41
C ASN A 357 -6.27 20.07 20.72
N GLY A 358 -7.50 19.91 21.19
CA GLY A 358 -8.04 20.54 22.39
C GLY A 358 -8.38 22.02 22.25
N ARG A 359 -8.23 22.62 21.06
CA ARG A 359 -8.56 24.03 20.77
C ARG A 359 -9.84 24.13 19.94
N SER A 360 -10.59 25.22 20.10
CA SER A 360 -11.71 25.50 19.18
C SER A 360 -11.19 26.01 17.83
N ILE A 361 -11.99 25.89 16.76
CA ILE A 361 -11.61 26.36 15.40
C ILE A 361 -11.06 27.79 15.45
N TYR A 362 -11.73 28.69 16.18
CA TYR A 362 -11.33 30.09 16.29
C TYR A 362 -9.93 30.25 16.92
N GLN A 363 -9.62 29.46 17.95
CA GLN A 363 -8.33 29.47 18.65
C GLN A 363 -7.17 28.89 17.83
N THR A 364 -7.47 28.11 16.78
CA THR A 364 -6.43 27.52 15.92
C THR A 364 -5.79 28.50 14.96
N GLY A 365 -6.49 29.58 14.59
CA GLY A 365 -6.00 30.50 13.55
C GLY A 365 -5.95 29.87 12.15
N PHE A 366 -6.61 28.72 11.93
CA PHE A 366 -6.51 27.92 10.70
C PHE A 366 -6.74 28.73 9.42
N HIS A 367 -7.73 29.64 9.42
CA HIS A 367 -8.00 30.52 8.29
C HIS A 367 -6.83 31.47 7.99
N PHE A 368 -6.20 32.06 9.00
CA PHE A 368 -5.09 32.98 8.82
C PHE A 368 -3.81 32.28 8.33
N GLU A 369 -3.54 31.07 8.82
CA GLU A 369 -2.35 30.30 8.42
C GLU A 369 -2.47 29.68 7.02
N THR A 370 -3.65 29.17 6.67
CA THR A 370 -3.83 28.37 5.44
C THR A 370 -4.56 29.11 4.33
N GLY A 371 -5.19 30.24 4.65
CA GLY A 371 -6.10 30.92 3.75
C GLY A 371 -7.41 30.16 3.48
N CYS A 372 -7.65 29.01 4.11
CA CYS A 372 -8.85 28.18 3.91
C CYS A 372 -9.88 28.43 5.03
N LYS A 373 -11.17 28.54 4.68
CA LYS A 373 -12.28 28.69 5.63
C LYS A 373 -12.85 27.33 5.99
N VAL A 374 -12.95 27.00 7.28
CA VAL A 374 -13.64 25.77 7.72
C VAL A 374 -15.14 26.00 7.64
N LEU A 375 -15.83 25.19 6.86
CA LEU A 375 -17.28 25.24 6.71
C LEU A 375 -18.01 24.29 7.66
N GLY A 376 -17.42 23.14 7.98
CA GLY A 376 -18.05 22.19 8.87
C GLY A 376 -17.10 21.16 9.47
N ILE A 377 -17.58 20.46 10.49
CA ILE A 377 -16.84 19.44 11.24
C ILE A 377 -17.65 18.13 11.26
N GLN A 378 -16.94 17.01 11.21
CA GLN A 378 -17.46 15.67 11.45
C GLN A 378 -16.58 14.92 12.47
N ARG A 379 -17.21 14.33 13.51
CA ARG A 379 -16.54 13.52 14.55
C ARG A 379 -17.20 12.14 14.70
N ARG A 380 -16.44 11.06 14.47
CA ARG A 380 -16.74 9.65 14.85
C ARG A 380 -18.21 9.22 14.67
N SER A 381 -18.83 9.54 13.54
CA SER A 381 -20.23 9.22 13.22
C SER A 381 -21.27 9.67 14.28
N ARG A 382 -20.93 10.60 15.18
CA ARG A 382 -21.84 11.16 16.18
C ARG A 382 -22.19 12.59 15.81
N MET A 383 -23.49 12.88 15.82
CA MET A 383 -23.98 14.23 15.57
C MET A 383 -23.63 15.13 16.77
N LEU A 384 -22.78 16.14 16.53
CA LEU A 384 -22.40 17.12 17.56
C LEU A 384 -23.55 18.13 17.72
N ARG A 385 -24.20 18.17 18.88
CA ARG A 385 -25.32 19.09 19.17
C ARG A 385 -24.87 20.38 19.89
N GLN A 386 -23.65 20.82 19.64
CA GLN A 386 -23.00 21.95 20.31
C GLN A 386 -22.59 23.00 19.28
N ASN A 387 -22.47 24.25 19.73
CA ASN A 387 -21.99 25.36 18.90
C ASN A 387 -20.59 25.06 18.34
N LEU A 388 -20.40 25.25 17.03
CA LEU A 388 -19.13 25.03 16.33
C LEU A 388 -17.96 25.84 16.94
N ARG A 389 -18.28 26.97 17.58
CA ARG A 389 -17.33 27.82 18.34
C ARG A 389 -16.76 27.17 19.61
N ASP A 390 -17.51 26.27 20.24
CA ASP A 390 -17.13 25.62 21.51
C ASP A 390 -16.61 24.19 21.32
N ILE A 391 -16.76 23.65 20.10
CA ILE A 391 -16.24 22.33 19.75
C ILE A 391 -14.71 22.39 19.76
N ARG A 392 -14.11 21.74 20.76
CA ARG A 392 -12.67 21.52 20.83
C ARG A 392 -12.29 20.40 19.88
N LEU A 393 -11.42 20.70 18.92
CA LEU A 393 -10.97 19.74 17.91
C LEU A 393 -10.18 18.60 18.54
N GLU A 394 -10.41 17.39 18.04
CA GLU A 394 -9.67 16.18 18.42
C GLU A 394 -8.90 15.63 17.22
N ALA A 395 -7.80 14.94 17.48
CA ALA A 395 -7.13 14.17 16.44
C ALA A 395 -8.09 13.16 15.81
N GLY A 396 -8.18 13.17 14.48
CA GLY A 396 -9.13 12.35 13.72
C GLY A 396 -10.46 13.03 13.36
N ASP A 397 -10.71 14.26 13.81
CA ASP A 397 -11.83 15.06 13.30
C ASP A 397 -11.65 15.36 11.82
N VAL A 398 -12.74 15.29 11.05
CA VAL A 398 -12.77 15.66 9.63
C VAL A 398 -13.35 17.06 9.51
N LEU A 399 -12.59 17.98 8.92
CA LEU A 399 -13.01 19.35 8.61
C LEU A 399 -13.32 19.45 7.12
N LEU A 400 -14.44 20.07 6.79
CA LEU A 400 -14.75 20.50 5.43
C LEU A 400 -14.24 21.94 5.25
N VAL A 401 -13.34 22.15 4.31
CA VAL A 401 -12.66 23.44 4.08
C VAL A 401 -12.96 23.98 2.69
N LEU A 402 -13.12 25.30 2.60
CA LEU A 402 -13.29 26.06 1.38
C LEU A 402 -12.04 26.91 1.12
N GLY A 403 -11.51 26.84 -0.09
CA GLY A 403 -10.38 27.66 -0.51
C GLY A 403 -10.11 27.55 -2.01
N SER A 404 -9.20 28.38 -2.53
CA SER A 404 -8.72 28.21 -3.90
C SER A 404 -7.92 26.91 -4.08
N SER A 405 -7.85 26.38 -5.30
CA SER A 405 -7.11 25.16 -5.62
C SER A 405 -5.65 25.20 -5.11
N LYS A 406 -4.99 26.37 -5.16
CA LYS A 406 -3.61 26.55 -4.65
C LYS A 406 -3.53 26.46 -3.12
N GLN A 407 -4.48 27.06 -2.41
CA GLN A 407 -4.51 27.01 -0.94
C GLN A 407 -4.78 25.58 -0.45
N ILE A 408 -5.71 24.88 -1.08
CA ILE A 408 -6.01 23.47 -0.79
C ILE A 408 -4.79 22.57 -1.05
N GLN A 409 -4.07 22.77 -2.16
CA GLN A 409 -2.81 22.03 -2.40
C GLN A 409 -1.74 22.32 -1.35
N GLY A 410 -1.64 23.56 -0.85
CA GLY A 410 -0.71 23.95 0.21
C GLY A 410 -0.94 23.22 1.54
N LEU A 411 -2.16 22.74 1.79
CA LEU A 411 -2.48 21.94 2.98
C LEU A 411 -1.73 20.60 3.03
N ARG A 412 -1.21 20.10 1.90
CA ARG A 412 -0.38 18.87 1.87
C ARG A 412 0.91 18.99 2.66
N SER A 413 1.48 20.18 2.75
CA SER A 413 2.69 20.46 3.54
C SER A 413 2.41 20.83 4.99
N ASN A 414 1.13 20.94 5.38
CA ASN A 414 0.74 21.30 6.74
C ASN A 414 0.90 20.08 7.67
N ARG A 415 1.48 20.29 8.85
CA ARG A 415 1.70 19.23 9.86
C ARG A 415 0.48 18.96 10.74
N ASP A 416 -0.45 19.91 10.80
CA ASP A 416 -1.60 19.88 11.71
C ASP A 416 -2.83 19.22 11.07
N VAL A 417 -2.86 19.06 9.74
CA VAL A 417 -3.96 18.47 8.98
C VAL A 417 -3.49 17.54 7.87
N LEU A 418 -4.29 16.53 7.55
CA LEU A 418 -4.08 15.58 6.47
C LEU A 418 -5.20 15.75 5.44
N LEU A 419 -4.86 16.19 4.23
CA LEU A 419 -5.83 16.32 3.14
C LEU A 419 -6.36 14.94 2.74
N LEU A 420 -7.66 14.70 2.94
CA LEU A 420 -8.35 13.47 2.51
C LEU A 420 -8.59 13.45 1.02
N GLU A 421 -8.58 14.62 0.38
CA GLU A 421 -8.82 14.74 -1.04
C GLU A 421 -7.60 14.27 -1.86
N TRP A 422 -7.75 13.05 -2.38
CA TRP A 422 -6.89 12.46 -3.40
C TRP A 422 -7.23 13.02 -4.78
N SER A 423 -7.10 14.34 -4.96
CA SER A 423 -7.11 14.96 -6.30
C SER A 423 -5.93 15.90 -6.46
N ALA A 424 -4.75 15.28 -6.57
CA ALA A 424 -3.59 15.84 -7.26
C ALA A 424 -2.56 14.72 -7.47
N SER A 425 -2.95 13.63 -8.14
CA SER A 425 -1.98 13.03 -9.04
C SER A 425 -1.94 13.90 -10.29
N ASN A 426 -0.77 14.11 -10.88
CA ASN A 426 -0.73 14.69 -12.23
C ASN A 426 -1.64 13.82 -13.10
N LEU A 427 -2.71 14.41 -13.67
CA LEU A 427 -3.60 13.70 -14.57
C LEU A 427 -2.72 12.96 -15.60
N PRO A 428 -2.84 11.61 -15.71
CA PRO A 428 -2.07 10.86 -16.68
C PRO A 428 -2.26 11.46 -18.06
N ASN A 429 -1.17 11.67 -18.79
CA ASN A 429 -1.28 12.19 -20.15
C ASN A 429 -1.55 11.01 -21.09
N PHE A 430 -2.84 10.75 -21.33
CA PHE A 430 -3.35 9.61 -22.11
C PHE A 430 -2.79 9.55 -23.54
N ALA A 431 -2.24 10.65 -24.06
CA ALA A 431 -1.59 10.68 -25.37
C ALA A 431 -0.43 9.67 -25.50
N TYR A 432 0.18 9.26 -24.37
CA TYR A 432 1.34 8.38 -24.36
C TYR A 432 1.03 6.93 -23.97
N ALA A 433 -0.22 6.60 -23.63
CA ALA A 433 -0.66 5.27 -23.20
C ALA A 433 -0.22 4.15 -24.17
N ASN A 434 -0.56 4.28 -25.45
CA ASN A 434 -0.23 3.27 -26.46
C ASN A 434 1.29 3.12 -26.67
N ARG A 435 2.05 4.22 -26.56
CA ARG A 435 3.51 4.18 -26.70
C ARG A 435 4.14 3.43 -25.54
N ALA A 436 3.73 3.74 -24.30
CA ALA A 436 4.22 3.07 -23.11
C ALA A 436 3.91 1.57 -23.15
N LEU A 437 2.69 1.20 -23.53
CA LEU A 437 2.28 -0.21 -23.64
C LEU A 437 3.05 -0.96 -24.73
N THR A 438 3.33 -0.31 -25.87
CA THR A 438 4.14 -0.90 -26.95
C THR A 438 5.59 -1.11 -26.51
N ILE A 439 6.21 -0.12 -25.87
CA ILE A 439 7.60 -0.22 -25.37
C ILE A 439 7.71 -1.31 -24.31
N PHE A 440 6.77 -1.33 -23.36
CA PHE A 440 6.72 -2.35 -22.32
C PHE A 440 6.55 -3.74 -22.92
N GLY A 441 5.57 -3.91 -23.82
CA GLY A 441 5.29 -5.17 -24.50
C GLY A 441 6.48 -5.69 -25.31
N LEU A 442 7.16 -4.81 -26.07
CA LEU A 442 8.38 -5.17 -26.80
C LEU A 442 9.51 -5.59 -25.86
N THR A 443 9.69 -4.87 -24.75
CA THR A 443 10.73 -5.20 -23.76
C THR A 443 10.50 -6.58 -23.16
N VAL A 444 9.26 -6.86 -22.77
CA VAL A 444 8.86 -8.17 -22.24
C VAL A 444 9.00 -9.26 -23.30
N LEU A 445 8.62 -9.01 -24.56
CA LEU A 445 8.76 -9.97 -25.65
C LEU A 445 10.23 -10.33 -25.91
N VAL A 446 11.12 -9.34 -25.94
CA VAL A 446 12.57 -9.53 -26.15
C VAL A 446 13.19 -10.34 -25.01
N ALA A 447 12.81 -10.05 -23.77
CA ALA A 447 13.25 -10.81 -22.61
C ALA A 447 12.69 -12.24 -22.61
N ALA A 448 11.40 -12.42 -22.91
CA ALA A 448 10.74 -13.72 -22.91
C ALA A 448 11.26 -14.68 -24.00
N LEU A 449 11.64 -14.14 -25.16
CA LEU A 449 12.27 -14.90 -26.24
C LEU A 449 13.77 -15.13 -26.01
N ASN A 450 14.33 -14.69 -24.88
CA ASN A 450 15.76 -14.76 -24.57
C ASN A 450 16.67 -14.18 -25.66
N ILE A 451 16.17 -13.16 -26.40
CA ILE A 451 16.95 -12.47 -27.44
C ILE A 451 18.03 -11.60 -26.78
N LEU A 452 17.68 -10.95 -25.66
CA LEU A 452 18.60 -10.19 -24.82
C LEU A 452 18.39 -10.55 -23.35
N PRO A 453 19.45 -10.54 -22.52
CA PRO A 453 19.31 -10.63 -21.07
C PRO A 453 18.39 -9.53 -20.56
N ILE A 454 17.56 -9.87 -19.56
CA ILE A 454 16.54 -8.97 -19.03
C ILE A 454 17.10 -7.62 -18.57
N VAL A 455 18.32 -7.60 -18.03
CA VAL A 455 18.99 -6.35 -17.62
C VAL A 455 19.17 -5.38 -18.79
N VAL A 456 19.57 -5.89 -19.96
CA VAL A 456 19.79 -5.08 -21.16
C VAL A 456 18.45 -4.62 -21.72
N ALA A 457 17.48 -5.53 -21.83
CA ALA A 457 16.15 -5.24 -22.32
C ALA A 457 15.45 -4.18 -21.45
N ALA A 458 15.50 -4.32 -20.12
CA ALA A 458 14.87 -3.41 -19.17
C ALA A 458 15.51 -2.01 -19.19
N ILE A 459 16.85 -1.91 -19.24
CA ILE A 459 17.53 -0.62 -19.33
C ILE A 459 17.15 0.09 -20.63
N LEU A 460 17.21 -0.60 -21.78
CA LEU A 460 16.80 -0.05 -23.07
C LEU A 460 15.32 0.38 -23.05
N GLY A 461 14.43 -0.45 -22.52
CA GLY A 461 13.01 -0.15 -22.37
C GLY A 461 12.77 1.10 -21.52
N SER A 462 13.46 1.24 -20.40
CA SER A 462 13.36 2.40 -19.51
C SER A 462 13.81 3.71 -20.20
N ILE A 463 14.91 3.67 -20.96
CA ILE A 463 15.40 4.81 -21.74
C ILE A 463 14.41 5.17 -22.86
N CYS A 464 13.90 4.17 -23.58
CA CYS A 464 12.88 4.36 -24.61
C CYS A 464 11.60 4.99 -24.06
N MET A 465 11.17 4.63 -22.83
CA MET A 465 10.02 5.27 -22.19
C MET A 465 10.26 6.76 -21.87
N ILE A 466 11.49 7.11 -21.46
CA ILE A 466 11.86 8.51 -21.19
C ILE A 466 11.92 9.30 -22.50
N LEU A 467 12.61 8.78 -23.52
CA LEU A 467 12.72 9.41 -24.83
C LEU A 467 11.37 9.51 -25.55
N GLY A 468 10.51 8.50 -25.38
CA GLY A 468 9.16 8.46 -25.94
C GLY A 468 8.15 9.41 -25.28
N GLY A 469 8.56 10.09 -24.19
CA GLY A 469 7.74 11.06 -23.47
C GLY A 469 6.70 10.44 -22.53
N ALA A 470 6.70 9.11 -22.36
CA ALA A 470 5.81 8.43 -21.42
C ALA A 470 6.15 8.79 -19.96
N LEU A 471 7.41 9.10 -19.69
CA LEU A 471 7.91 9.44 -18.37
C LEU A 471 8.99 10.54 -18.48
N ASN A 472 9.00 11.51 -17.55
CA ASN A 472 10.09 12.48 -17.48
C ASN A 472 11.23 11.99 -16.56
N ILE A 473 12.41 12.61 -16.67
CA ILE A 473 13.60 12.20 -15.88
C ILE A 473 13.39 12.30 -14.36
N ARG A 474 12.59 13.28 -13.90
CA ARG A 474 12.27 13.45 -12.47
C ARG A 474 11.35 12.35 -11.97
N GLN A 475 10.43 11.89 -12.80
CA GLN A 475 9.56 10.75 -12.52
C GLN A 475 10.36 9.45 -12.54
N ALA A 476 11.30 9.27 -13.49
CA ALA A 476 12.21 8.11 -13.53
C ALA A 476 13.06 8.03 -12.26
N SER A 477 13.69 9.15 -11.88
CA SER A 477 14.54 9.18 -10.69
C SER A 477 13.73 8.92 -9.41
N ARG A 478 12.47 9.37 -9.36
CA ARG A 478 11.57 9.12 -8.21
C ARG A 478 11.01 7.71 -8.16
N SER A 479 10.96 6.99 -9.28
CA SER A 479 10.54 5.58 -9.30
C SER A 479 11.61 4.60 -8.81
N ILE A 480 12.87 5.05 -8.72
CA ILE A 480 13.94 4.25 -8.13
C ILE A 480 13.73 4.23 -6.62
N ASP A 481 13.36 3.06 -6.09
CA ASP A 481 13.17 2.86 -4.67
C ASP A 481 14.51 2.53 -3.99
N LEU A 482 15.09 3.53 -3.32
CA LEU A 482 16.34 3.38 -2.57
C LEU A 482 16.23 2.31 -1.47
N ARG A 483 15.04 2.09 -0.90
CA ARG A 483 14.78 1.03 0.07
C ARG A 483 15.06 -0.34 -0.53
N ILE A 484 14.49 -0.63 -1.70
CA ILE A 484 14.70 -1.91 -2.40
C ILE A 484 16.18 -2.07 -2.77
N PHE A 485 16.81 -0.99 -3.27
CA PHE A 485 18.23 -1.01 -3.64
C PHE A 485 19.15 -1.36 -2.47
N LEU A 486 18.96 -0.70 -1.33
CA LEU A 486 19.78 -0.92 -0.13
C LEU A 486 19.50 -2.29 0.52
N ILE A 487 18.24 -2.72 0.58
CA ILE A 487 17.88 -4.02 1.16
C ILE A 487 18.48 -5.16 0.34
N ILE A 488 18.39 -5.11 -1.00
CA ILE A 488 19.00 -6.13 -1.86
C ILE A 488 20.52 -6.16 -1.66
N GLY A 489 21.18 -4.99 -1.69
CA GLY A 489 22.63 -4.91 -1.42
C GLY A 489 23.03 -5.50 -0.07
N ALA A 490 22.33 -5.14 1.01
CA ALA A 490 22.57 -5.68 2.34
C ALA A 490 22.27 -7.18 2.44
N SER A 491 21.22 -7.67 1.78
CA SER A 491 20.88 -9.10 1.74
C SER A 491 21.93 -9.93 1.03
N LEU A 492 22.56 -9.39 -0.02
CA LEU A 492 23.65 -10.04 -0.73
C LEU A 492 24.92 -10.09 0.11
N ALA A 493 25.23 -9.02 0.84
CA ALA A 493 26.32 -9.01 1.80
C ALA A 493 26.10 -10.04 2.91
N MET A 494 24.87 -10.12 3.47
CA MET A 494 24.51 -11.14 4.46
C MET A 494 24.60 -12.57 3.90
N SER A 495 24.12 -12.79 2.68
CA SER A 495 24.20 -14.10 2.01
C SER A 495 25.65 -14.57 1.86
N ARG A 496 26.53 -13.71 1.35
CA ARG A 496 27.98 -14.01 1.22
C ARG A 496 28.65 -14.22 2.57
N ALA A 497 28.28 -13.43 3.59
CA ALA A 497 28.76 -13.63 4.95
C ALA A 497 28.33 -14.98 5.54
N MET A 498 27.07 -15.41 5.33
CA MET A 498 26.60 -16.73 5.78
C MET A 498 27.29 -17.87 5.07
N GLU A 499 27.52 -17.74 3.76
CA GLU A 499 28.18 -18.76 2.95
C GLU A 499 29.64 -18.92 3.37
N SER A 500 30.39 -17.81 3.46
CA SER A 500 31.80 -17.82 3.83
C SER A 500 32.06 -18.28 5.28
N THR A 501 31.08 -18.13 6.18
CA THR A 501 31.20 -18.55 7.59
C THR A 501 30.68 -19.96 7.85
N GLY A 502 30.12 -20.65 6.84
CA GLY A 502 29.52 -21.98 6.99
C GLY A 502 28.14 -21.98 7.67
N GLY A 503 27.55 -20.80 7.92
CA GLY A 503 26.23 -20.66 8.54
C GLY A 503 25.09 -21.26 7.71
N VAL A 504 25.22 -21.24 6.38
CA VAL A 504 24.29 -21.89 5.46
C VAL A 504 24.27 -23.41 5.69
N THR A 505 25.44 -24.05 5.77
CA THR A 505 25.59 -25.48 6.02
C THR A 505 25.08 -25.89 7.40
N PHE A 506 25.29 -25.06 8.42
CA PHE A 506 24.77 -25.29 9.77
C PHE A 506 23.23 -25.28 9.80
N LEU A 507 22.60 -24.28 9.17
CA LEU A 507 21.13 -24.21 9.13
C LEU A 507 20.52 -25.35 8.32
N SER A 508 21.13 -25.69 7.18
CA SER A 508 20.62 -26.76 6.33
C SER A 508 20.73 -28.13 7.01
N SER A 509 21.84 -28.44 7.70
CA SER A 509 21.99 -29.72 8.40
C SER A 509 20.96 -29.90 9.52
N ASN A 510 20.72 -28.86 10.32
CA ASN A 510 19.71 -28.89 11.39
C ASN A 510 18.30 -29.08 10.82
N PHE A 511 17.97 -28.40 9.72
CA PHE A 511 16.67 -28.57 9.08
C PHE A 511 16.51 -30.00 8.52
N ILE A 512 17.54 -30.56 7.89
CA ILE A 512 17.52 -31.92 7.36
C ILE A 512 17.36 -32.95 8.48
N GLU A 513 18.04 -32.77 9.61
CA GLU A 513 17.95 -33.66 10.78
C GLU A 513 16.52 -33.71 11.36
N VAL A 514 15.83 -32.57 11.46
CA VAL A 514 14.43 -32.52 11.93
C VAL A 514 13.48 -33.30 11.00
N PHE A 515 13.81 -33.38 9.72
CA PHE A 515 13.00 -34.02 8.68
C PHE A 515 13.62 -35.31 8.14
N GLU A 516 14.53 -35.93 8.89
CA GLU A 516 15.22 -37.15 8.47
C GLU A 516 14.21 -38.28 8.17
N GLY A 517 14.38 -38.93 7.00
CA GLY A 517 13.47 -39.99 6.53
C GLY A 517 12.17 -39.50 5.87
N SER A 518 11.93 -38.19 5.78
CA SER A 518 10.80 -37.63 5.02
C SER A 518 11.15 -37.43 3.54
N SER A 519 10.14 -37.36 2.67
CA SER A 519 10.38 -37.12 1.24
C SER A 519 10.72 -35.64 0.97
N PRO A 520 11.48 -35.33 -0.10
CA PRO A 520 11.78 -33.96 -0.50
C PRO A 520 10.56 -33.06 -0.65
N ALA A 521 9.43 -33.62 -1.09
CA ALA A 521 8.14 -32.94 -1.16
C ALA A 521 7.66 -32.42 0.20
N VAL A 522 7.83 -33.22 1.27
CA VAL A 522 7.46 -32.83 2.65
C VAL A 522 8.37 -31.71 3.14
N MET A 523 9.66 -31.77 2.82
CA MET A 523 10.63 -30.74 3.21
C MET A 523 10.30 -29.38 2.56
N VAL A 524 10.01 -29.37 1.26
CA VAL A 524 9.58 -28.14 0.53
C VAL A 524 8.27 -27.61 1.10
N SER A 525 7.30 -28.49 1.38
CA SER A 525 6.02 -28.13 1.99
C SER A 525 6.19 -27.51 3.39
N ALA A 526 7.02 -28.11 4.24
CA ALA A 526 7.30 -27.60 5.58
C ALA A 526 8.04 -26.26 5.53
N PHE A 527 8.99 -26.12 4.60
CA PHE A 527 9.73 -24.88 4.39
C PHE A 527 8.82 -23.74 3.91
N PHE A 528 7.89 -24.01 2.98
CA PHE A 528 6.87 -23.04 2.58
C PHE A 528 6.05 -22.57 3.78
N LEU A 529 5.56 -23.50 4.59
CA LEU A 529 4.71 -23.18 5.75
C LEU A 529 5.48 -22.36 6.79
N LEU A 530 6.74 -22.71 7.06
CA LEU A 530 7.62 -21.95 7.95
C LEU A 530 7.73 -20.50 7.46
N CYS A 531 8.08 -20.30 6.18
CA CYS A 531 8.17 -18.98 5.57
C CYS A 531 6.85 -18.20 5.66
N ALA A 532 5.72 -18.86 5.38
CA ALA A 532 4.40 -18.23 5.37
C ALA A 532 3.93 -17.84 6.78
N ILE A 533 4.30 -18.59 7.81
CA ILE A 533 4.04 -18.20 9.22
C ILE A 533 4.91 -17.00 9.57
N THR A 534 6.21 -17.05 9.27
CA THR A 534 7.15 -15.97 9.59
C THR A 534 6.78 -14.66 8.89
N THR A 535 6.29 -14.69 7.65
CA THR A 535 5.89 -13.48 6.92
C THR A 535 4.75 -12.70 7.57
N ASN A 536 3.87 -13.38 8.31
CA ASN A 536 2.75 -12.74 9.00
C ASN A 536 3.14 -12.19 10.38
N ILE A 537 4.31 -12.56 10.90
CA ILE A 537 4.89 -12.05 12.16
C ILE A 537 5.83 -10.88 11.89
N LEU A 538 6.66 -11.01 10.86
CA LEU A 538 7.59 -9.99 10.40
C LEU A 538 6.94 -9.17 9.26
N SER A 539 7.75 -8.78 8.27
CA SER A 539 7.31 -8.22 7.00
C SER A 539 7.70 -9.14 5.84
N ASN A 540 7.04 -8.96 4.69
CA ASN A 540 7.30 -9.75 3.48
C ASN A 540 8.76 -9.62 3.03
N ASN A 541 9.28 -8.39 3.06
CA ASN A 541 10.66 -8.11 2.68
C ASN A 541 11.65 -8.76 3.65
N ALA A 542 11.41 -8.69 4.97
CA ALA A 542 12.28 -9.33 5.96
C ALA A 542 12.34 -10.85 5.77
N THR A 543 11.20 -11.47 5.48
CA THR A 543 11.10 -12.92 5.26
C THR A 543 11.83 -13.34 3.99
N ALA A 544 11.65 -12.60 2.88
CA ALA A 544 12.36 -12.86 1.63
C ALA A 544 13.88 -12.78 1.79
N VAL A 545 14.38 -11.72 2.46
CA VAL A 545 15.82 -11.52 2.72
C VAL A 545 16.41 -12.70 3.50
N LEU A 546 15.68 -13.16 4.51
CA LEU A 546 16.16 -14.19 5.43
C LEU A 546 16.20 -15.58 4.80
N PHE A 547 15.08 -15.98 4.17
CA PHE A 547 14.91 -17.35 3.73
C PHE A 547 15.47 -17.64 2.34
N ALA A 548 15.68 -16.63 1.48
CA ALA A 548 16.30 -16.82 0.18
C ALA A 548 17.69 -17.51 0.24
N PRO A 549 18.66 -17.04 1.06
CA PRO A 549 19.96 -17.73 1.16
C PRO A 549 19.83 -19.12 1.81
N ILE A 550 18.90 -19.29 2.76
CA ILE A 550 18.64 -20.59 3.40
C ILE A 550 18.08 -21.60 2.38
N ALA A 551 17.20 -21.17 1.48
CA ALA A 551 16.64 -22.00 0.42
C ALA A 551 17.72 -22.57 -0.52
N LEU A 552 18.71 -21.74 -0.91
CA LEU A 552 19.86 -22.19 -1.68
C LEU A 552 20.72 -23.20 -0.91
N GLY A 553 20.92 -22.95 0.38
CA GLY A 553 21.64 -23.87 1.28
C GLY A 553 20.97 -25.22 1.40
N LEU A 554 19.65 -25.24 1.55
CA LEU A 554 18.86 -26.46 1.63
C LEU A 554 18.92 -27.25 0.33
N ALA A 555 18.73 -26.57 -0.81
CA ALA A 555 18.80 -27.20 -2.13
C ALA A 555 20.18 -27.83 -2.40
N SER A 556 21.26 -27.09 -2.13
CA SER A 556 22.64 -27.58 -2.31
C SER A 556 22.96 -28.74 -1.38
N SER A 557 22.56 -28.66 -0.10
CA SER A 557 22.79 -29.73 0.89
C SER A 557 22.00 -31.01 0.57
N LEU A 558 20.80 -30.87 0.00
CA LEU A 558 19.97 -31.99 -0.44
C LEU A 558 20.33 -32.49 -1.84
N SER A 559 21.29 -31.87 -2.52
CA SER A 559 21.64 -32.14 -3.93
C SER A 559 20.42 -32.09 -4.87
N MET A 560 19.53 -31.14 -4.62
CA MET A 560 18.30 -30.93 -5.37
C MET A 560 18.37 -29.67 -6.23
N ALA A 561 17.51 -29.63 -7.24
CA ALA A 561 17.23 -28.42 -7.99
C ALA A 561 16.75 -27.31 -7.02
N PRO A 562 17.30 -26.08 -7.06
CA PRO A 562 16.94 -25.03 -6.09
C PRO A 562 15.57 -24.37 -6.30
N GLU A 563 14.98 -24.51 -7.48
CA GLU A 563 13.70 -23.91 -7.87
C GLU A 563 12.57 -24.16 -6.85
N PRO A 564 12.32 -25.39 -6.34
CA PRO A 564 11.20 -25.67 -5.44
C PRO A 564 11.31 -24.93 -4.10
N PHE A 565 12.52 -24.76 -3.56
CA PHE A 565 12.73 -24.04 -2.31
C PHE A 565 12.69 -22.53 -2.52
N ILE A 566 13.28 -22.02 -3.60
CA ILE A 566 13.28 -20.60 -3.92
C ILE A 566 11.87 -20.11 -4.21
N PHE A 567 11.12 -20.84 -5.03
CA PHE A 567 9.74 -20.48 -5.35
C PHE A 567 8.86 -20.60 -4.11
N ALA A 568 9.15 -21.53 -3.20
CA ALA A 568 8.49 -21.57 -1.90
C ALA A 568 8.72 -20.27 -1.12
N VAL A 569 9.95 -19.74 -1.04
CA VAL A 569 10.21 -18.44 -0.39
C VAL A 569 9.43 -17.32 -1.06
N ILE A 570 9.46 -17.24 -2.39
CA ILE A 570 8.78 -16.18 -3.15
C ILE A 570 7.28 -16.18 -2.82
N PHE A 571 6.61 -17.32 -2.97
CA PHE A 571 5.17 -17.38 -2.74
C PHE A 571 4.81 -17.25 -1.26
N ALA A 572 5.55 -17.92 -0.38
CA ALA A 572 5.29 -17.87 1.06
C ALA A 572 5.51 -16.48 1.65
N ALA A 573 6.52 -15.72 1.19
CA ALA A 573 6.74 -14.35 1.63
C ALA A 573 5.65 -13.38 1.12
N ASN A 574 4.89 -13.74 0.09
CA ASN A 574 3.71 -12.98 -0.34
C ASN A 574 2.42 -13.43 0.36
N CYS A 575 2.43 -14.49 1.19
CA CYS A 575 1.27 -14.99 1.92
C CYS A 575 0.91 -14.14 3.16
N SER A 576 0.99 -12.82 3.06
CA SER A 576 0.74 -11.86 4.14
C SER A 576 -0.72 -11.46 4.24
N PHE A 577 -1.59 -12.45 4.48
CA PHE A 577 -3.03 -12.26 4.48
C PHE A 577 -3.61 -12.17 5.90
N ALA A 578 -2.95 -12.77 6.90
CA ALA A 578 -3.52 -12.91 8.24
C ALA A 578 -3.36 -11.65 9.11
N THR A 579 -2.37 -10.79 8.79
CA THR A 579 -2.08 -9.58 9.54
C THR A 579 -2.03 -8.35 8.62
N PRO A 580 -2.65 -7.22 9.02
CA PRO A 580 -2.64 -6.02 8.21
C PRO A 580 -1.28 -5.31 8.23
N ILE A 581 -0.46 -5.54 9.27
CA ILE A 581 0.82 -4.85 9.48
C ILE A 581 1.90 -5.40 8.55
N SER A 582 1.85 -6.69 8.20
CA SER A 582 2.90 -7.34 7.42
C SER A 582 3.00 -6.83 5.99
N TYR A 583 1.97 -6.16 5.46
CA TYR A 583 2.01 -5.61 4.11
C TYR A 583 1.22 -4.31 3.92
N GLN A 584 1.82 -3.37 3.20
CA GLN A 584 1.31 -2.00 3.07
C GLN A 584 -0.08 -1.93 2.42
N THR A 585 -0.40 -2.78 1.45
CA THR A 585 -1.72 -2.74 0.79
C THR A 585 -2.85 -3.12 1.74
N ASN A 586 -2.60 -3.99 2.71
CA ASN A 586 -3.59 -4.36 3.71
C ASN A 586 -3.93 -3.18 4.64
N LEU A 587 -2.94 -2.34 4.98
CA LEU A 587 -3.17 -1.11 5.74
C LEU A 587 -4.00 -0.10 4.95
N LEU A 588 -3.75 0.05 3.64
CA LEU A 588 -4.48 0.97 2.78
C LEU A 588 -5.97 0.64 2.69
N VAL A 589 -6.34 -0.64 2.80
CA VAL A 589 -7.74 -1.09 2.73
C VAL A 589 -8.38 -1.23 4.11
N MET A 590 -7.59 -1.30 5.18
CA MET A 590 -8.08 -1.45 6.55
C MET A 590 -8.94 -0.27 6.98
N THR A 591 -8.49 0.98 6.73
CA THR A 591 -9.23 2.19 7.14
C THR A 591 -10.49 2.43 6.30
N PRO A 592 -10.45 2.44 4.94
CA PRO A 592 -11.65 2.61 4.13
C PRO A 592 -12.63 1.43 4.24
N GLY A 593 -12.11 0.23 4.50
CA GLY A 593 -12.88 -0.99 4.72
C GLY A 593 -13.49 -1.11 6.12
N GLY A 594 -13.01 -0.33 7.09
CA GLY A 594 -13.40 -0.43 8.50
C GLY A 594 -13.11 -1.81 9.12
N TYR A 595 -12.06 -2.48 8.65
CA TYR A 595 -11.68 -3.82 9.09
C TYR A 595 -10.81 -3.80 10.35
N GLN A 596 -10.97 -4.83 11.17
CA GLN A 596 -10.13 -5.06 12.35
C GLN A 596 -9.12 -6.18 12.09
N PHE A 597 -8.11 -6.28 12.95
CA PHE A 597 -7.11 -7.34 12.89
C PHE A 597 -7.73 -8.75 12.86
N LYS A 598 -8.82 -8.97 13.61
CA LYS A 598 -9.54 -10.25 13.64
C LYS A 598 -10.15 -10.62 12.28
N ASP A 599 -10.56 -9.63 11.48
CA ASP A 599 -11.13 -9.87 10.15
C ASP A 599 -10.06 -10.39 9.19
N PHE A 600 -8.86 -9.81 9.25
CA PHE A 600 -7.69 -10.30 8.49
C PHE A 600 -7.30 -11.71 8.91
N MET A 601 -7.27 -12.03 10.21
CA MET A 601 -6.99 -13.41 10.63
C MET A 601 -8.05 -14.39 10.11
N ARG A 602 -9.33 -14.01 10.19
CA ARG A 602 -10.46 -14.88 9.77
C ARG A 602 -10.45 -15.14 8.26
N ALA A 603 -10.15 -14.13 7.45
CA ALA A 603 -10.10 -14.25 5.99
C ALA A 603 -8.75 -14.78 5.47
N GLY A 604 -7.65 -14.38 6.08
CA GLY A 604 -6.31 -14.65 5.61
C GLY A 604 -5.77 -16.02 5.98
N ILE A 605 -6.02 -16.51 7.21
CA ILE A 605 -5.51 -17.82 7.63
C ILE A 605 -6.00 -18.95 6.70
N PRO A 606 -7.30 -19.06 6.38
CA PRO A 606 -7.76 -20.07 5.43
C PRO A 606 -7.09 -19.95 4.06
N LEU A 607 -6.88 -18.73 3.56
CA LEU A 607 -6.20 -18.50 2.28
C LEU A 607 -4.74 -18.98 2.33
N ILE A 608 -4.01 -18.72 3.40
CA ILE A 608 -2.63 -19.19 3.58
C ILE A 608 -2.57 -20.73 3.52
N PHE A 609 -3.49 -21.43 4.21
CA PHE A 609 -3.56 -22.88 4.16
C PHE A 609 -3.92 -23.40 2.76
N ILE A 610 -4.84 -22.75 2.06
CA ILE A 610 -5.21 -23.10 0.68
C ILE A 610 -3.98 -22.98 -0.23
N LEU A 611 -3.24 -21.88 -0.15
CA LEU A 611 -2.04 -21.67 -0.98
C LEU A 611 -0.93 -22.64 -0.62
N TRP A 612 -0.71 -22.90 0.67
CA TRP A 612 0.24 -23.91 1.13
C TRP A 612 -0.10 -25.29 0.57
N ILE A 613 -1.33 -25.79 0.77
CA ILE A 613 -1.77 -27.08 0.24
C ILE A 613 -1.64 -27.12 -1.29
N THR A 614 -2.02 -26.04 -1.98
CA THR A 614 -1.91 -25.93 -3.44
C THR A 614 -0.45 -26.07 -3.88
N TYR A 615 0.48 -25.37 -3.23
CA TYR A 615 1.91 -25.47 -3.54
C TYR A 615 2.48 -26.85 -3.19
N SER A 616 2.11 -27.41 -2.04
CA SER A 616 2.57 -28.72 -1.58
C SER A 616 2.10 -29.87 -2.47
N LEU A 617 0.98 -29.72 -3.18
CA LEU A 617 0.50 -30.68 -4.17
C LEU A 617 1.08 -30.41 -5.56
N PHE A 618 1.19 -29.15 -5.96
CA PHE A 618 1.66 -28.75 -7.28
C PHE A 618 3.17 -28.92 -7.45
N ALA A 619 3.97 -28.48 -6.48
CA ALA A 619 5.43 -28.46 -6.59
C ALA A 619 6.04 -29.84 -6.79
N PRO A 620 5.63 -30.91 -6.07
CA PRO A 620 6.18 -32.25 -6.31
C PRO A 620 5.90 -32.79 -7.70
N TRP A 621 4.70 -32.52 -8.24
CA TRP A 621 4.33 -32.91 -9.60
C TRP A 621 5.11 -32.12 -10.65
N TYR A 622 5.21 -30.80 -10.49
CA TYR A 622 5.84 -29.92 -11.46
C TYR A 622 7.37 -30.08 -11.52
N PHE A 623 8.01 -30.30 -10.37
CA PHE A 623 9.47 -30.45 -10.26
C PHE A 623 9.95 -31.90 -10.17
N GLY A 624 9.05 -32.89 -10.23
CA GLY A 624 9.42 -34.31 -10.21
C GLY A 624 10.01 -34.77 -8.87
N LEU A 625 9.43 -34.36 -7.75
CA LEU A 625 9.92 -34.66 -6.38
C LEU A 625 9.33 -35.93 -5.77
N TYR A 626 8.72 -36.80 -6.58
CA TYR A 626 8.10 -38.07 -6.15
C TYR A 626 9.06 -39.24 -6.10
#